data_AF-A0A0P9QYY3-F1
#
_entry.id   AF-A0A0P9QYY3-F1
#
_cell.length_a   1.000
_cell.length_b   1.000
_cell.length_c   1.000
_cell.angle_alpha   90.00
_cell.angle_beta   90.00
_cell.angle_gamma   90.00
#
_symmetry.space_group_name_H-M   'P 1'
#
loop_
_entity.id
_entity.type
_entity.pdbx_description
1 polymer ?
#
loop_
_entity_poly.entity_id
_entity_poly.type
_entity_poly.pdbx_seq_one_letter_code
_entity_poly.pdbx_strand_id
1 'polypeptide(L)'
;MERHKGCGIEQSGNREHDRQPEQPEFYADLADRGQPMRKLSRGFGLVEIMVALVLGLVVSLGIVQIFTAARGTYQSQNAAARMQEDARFLLSKLIQEIRMTGMYGCLSFKNYTPVSPAIQWPIALDTPILWDNPSRTLTLVTADVGTTGSTPTWTIVSDCQSKTQLYASTRAPDTGQTAFPLRQLVYTLSGTDLTIKYGTDGTPQPLLQNVADFSVSFGMTGNPMSYTTAVTKANADAVRSVRISLTLQDGQNGIVKPQQYNVVAYLRNRF
;
A
#
# COMPACT_ATOMS: atom_id res chain seq x y z
N MET A 1 27.49 -12.46 -43.95
CA MET A 1 28.75 -11.88 -43.47
C MET A 1 28.87 -12.20 -41.98
N GLU A 2 29.72 -13.18 -41.68
CA GLU A 2 30.69 -13.30 -40.56
C GLU A 2 30.39 -12.65 -39.19
N ARG A 3 30.75 -13.20 -38.01
CA ARG A 3 31.30 -14.48 -37.51
C ARG A 3 31.45 -14.34 -35.97
N HIS A 4 31.31 -15.47 -35.23
CA HIS A 4 32.00 -15.85 -33.97
C HIS A 4 31.74 -15.07 -32.65
N LYS A 5 31.71 -15.61 -31.42
CA LYS A 5 32.13 -16.84 -30.68
C LYS A 5 31.20 -16.91 -29.42
N GLY A 6 30.85 -18.00 -28.72
CA GLY A 6 31.48 -19.30 -28.48
C GLY A 6 32.00 -19.40 -27.04
N CYS A 7 31.37 -20.19 -26.16
CA CYS A 7 32.04 -21.02 -25.14
C CYS A 7 31.03 -21.99 -24.48
N GLY A 8 31.23 -23.29 -24.68
CA GLY A 8 30.55 -24.37 -23.96
C GLY A 8 31.52 -25.11 -23.03
N ILE A 9 30.99 -26.03 -22.22
CA ILE A 9 31.75 -27.14 -21.63
C ILE A 9 30.82 -28.35 -21.59
N GLU A 10 31.28 -29.44 -22.21
CA GLU A 10 30.67 -30.77 -22.27
C GLU A 10 31.73 -31.81 -21.87
N GLN A 11 31.26 -33.02 -21.51
CA GLN A 11 31.96 -34.31 -21.40
C GLN A 11 32.69 -34.56 -20.07
N SER A 12 32.70 -35.76 -19.48
CA SER A 12 32.85 -37.13 -20.01
C SER A 12 32.44 -38.10 -18.87
N GLY A 13 32.04 -39.36 -19.00
CA GLY A 13 32.22 -40.40 -20.01
C GLY A 13 32.16 -41.74 -19.25
N ASN A 14 31.53 -42.72 -19.86
CA ASN A 14 31.06 -43.97 -19.27
C ASN A 14 32.10 -45.12 -19.47
N ARG A 15 31.82 -46.28 -18.84
CA ARG A 15 32.11 -47.67 -19.27
C ARG A 15 33.34 -48.49 -18.78
N GLU A 16 32.92 -49.65 -18.22
CA GLU A 16 33.36 -51.06 -18.44
C GLU A 16 34.78 -51.53 -18.04
N HIS A 17 34.86 -52.64 -17.27
CA HIS A 17 35.11 -53.97 -17.83
C HIS A 17 35.03 -55.13 -16.80
N ASP A 18 34.48 -56.25 -17.27
CA ASP A 18 34.44 -57.61 -16.70
C ASP A 18 35.83 -58.19 -16.35
N ARG A 19 35.89 -59.01 -15.27
CA ARG A 19 36.32 -60.43 -15.30
C ARG A 19 36.52 -61.04 -13.90
N GLN A 20 35.78 -62.10 -13.61
CA GLN A 20 36.21 -63.27 -12.80
C GLN A 20 37.14 -64.17 -13.65
N PRO A 21 37.94 -65.15 -13.12
CA PRO A 21 37.54 -66.14 -12.10
C PRO A 21 38.66 -66.72 -11.17
N GLU A 22 38.25 -67.73 -10.38
CA GLU A 22 39.01 -68.85 -9.75
C GLU A 22 39.44 -68.82 -8.26
N GLN A 23 39.05 -69.91 -7.58
CA GLN A 23 39.28 -70.35 -6.18
C GLN A 23 40.55 -71.29 -6.13
N PRO A 24 40.88 -72.12 -5.08
CA PRO A 24 40.29 -72.33 -3.74
C PRO A 24 41.28 -72.64 -2.55
N GLU A 25 40.68 -72.86 -1.37
CA GLU A 25 41.08 -73.68 -0.19
C GLU A 25 42.26 -73.26 0.74
N PHE A 26 41.99 -73.08 2.05
CA PHE A 26 42.02 -74.14 3.10
C PHE A 26 42.26 -73.57 4.54
N TYR A 27 41.24 -73.72 5.41
CA TYR A 27 41.20 -73.93 6.87
C TYR A 27 41.84 -72.96 7.89
N ALA A 28 40.99 -72.48 8.80
CA ALA A 28 40.98 -72.71 10.27
C ALA A 28 40.26 -71.51 10.91
N ASP A 29 39.03 -71.69 11.39
CA ASP A 29 38.73 -71.93 12.80
C ASP A 29 39.37 -70.89 13.72
N LEU A 30 38.55 -69.99 14.26
CA LEU A 30 38.39 -69.81 15.70
C LEU A 30 37.20 -68.87 15.95
N ALA A 31 36.29 -69.37 16.77
CA ALA A 31 35.04 -68.75 17.15
C ALA A 31 35.22 -67.40 17.85
N ASP A 32 34.68 -66.33 17.27
CA ASP A 32 34.19 -65.19 18.06
C ASP A 32 32.72 -65.43 18.39
N ARG A 33 32.49 -66.05 19.55
CA ARG A 33 31.16 -66.14 20.16
C ARG A 33 30.72 -64.72 20.52
N GLY A 34 30.05 -64.05 19.59
CA GLY A 34 29.19 -62.92 19.91
C GLY A 34 28.14 -63.34 20.94
N GLN A 35 28.42 -63.09 22.21
CA GLN A 35 27.46 -63.24 23.29
C GLN A 35 26.25 -62.34 22.99
N PRO A 36 25.01 -62.86 22.95
CA PRO A 36 23.86 -61.99 23.00
C PRO A 36 23.83 -61.39 24.41
N MET A 37 24.22 -60.12 24.56
CA MET A 37 23.93 -59.36 25.77
C MET A 37 22.40 -59.29 25.91
N ARG A 38 21.82 -60.24 26.64
CA ARG A 38 20.48 -60.11 27.19
C ARG A 38 20.53 -58.93 28.16
N LYS A 39 20.21 -57.74 27.65
CA LYS A 39 19.92 -56.58 28.50
C LYS A 39 18.75 -57.01 29.40
N LEU A 40 19.03 -57.22 30.69
CA LEU A 40 17.97 -57.35 31.67
C LEU A 40 17.20 -56.03 31.70
N SER A 41 15.95 -56.05 31.25
CA SER A 41 15.01 -54.95 31.48
C SER A 41 14.81 -54.82 32.98
N ARG A 42 15.53 -53.88 33.61
CA ARG A 42 15.23 -53.45 34.97
C ARG A 42 13.89 -52.73 34.91
N GLY A 43 12.88 -53.25 35.61
CA GLY A 43 11.57 -52.61 35.70
C GLY A 43 11.69 -51.22 36.35
N PHE A 44 10.93 -50.26 35.85
CA PHE A 44 10.90 -48.90 36.39
C PHE A 44 10.34 -48.90 37.81
N GLY A 45 11.00 -48.20 38.72
CA GLY A 45 10.48 -47.96 40.06
C GLY A 45 9.31 -46.98 40.04
N LEU A 46 8.38 -47.09 40.99
CA LEU A 46 7.25 -46.13 41.12
C LEU A 46 7.74 -44.68 41.24
N VAL A 47 8.85 -44.47 41.97
CA VAL A 47 9.53 -43.16 42.10
C VAL A 47 10.03 -42.64 40.75
N GLU A 48 10.53 -43.52 39.88
CA GLU A 48 11.08 -43.16 38.57
C GLU A 48 9.97 -42.65 37.63
N ILE A 49 8.79 -43.27 37.68
CA ILE A 49 7.59 -42.81 36.95
C ILE A 49 7.08 -41.47 37.50
N MET A 50 7.07 -41.29 38.82
CA MET A 50 6.69 -40.01 39.43
C MET A 50 7.60 -38.87 38.99
N VAL A 51 8.93 -39.09 39.01
CA VAL A 51 9.91 -38.11 38.55
C VAL A 51 9.73 -37.81 37.05
N ALA A 52 9.56 -38.83 36.21
CA ALA A 52 9.35 -38.64 34.78
C ALA A 52 8.08 -37.81 34.46
N LEU A 53 6.97 -38.06 35.17
CA LEU A 53 5.73 -37.30 35.00
C LEU A 53 5.89 -35.84 35.41
N VAL A 54 6.55 -35.58 36.54
CA VAL A 54 6.81 -34.22 37.02
C VAL A 54 7.67 -33.45 36.01
N LEU A 55 8.75 -34.07 35.51
CA LEU A 55 9.60 -33.45 34.49
C LEU A 55 8.84 -33.20 33.17
N GLY A 56 8.01 -34.15 32.72
CA GLY A 56 7.17 -33.99 31.54
C GLY A 56 6.18 -32.83 31.66
N LEU A 57 5.56 -32.67 32.84
CA LEU A 57 4.68 -31.54 33.16
C LEU A 57 5.43 -30.20 33.12
N VAL A 58 6.61 -30.13 33.77
CA VAL A 58 7.42 -28.91 33.80
C VAL A 58 7.83 -28.48 32.39
N VAL A 59 8.31 -29.41 31.57
CA VAL A 59 8.69 -29.13 30.17
C VAL A 59 7.48 -28.68 29.35
N SER A 60 6.34 -29.37 29.49
CA SER A 60 5.11 -29.01 28.78
C SER A 60 4.64 -27.60 29.13
N LEU A 61 4.69 -27.22 30.41
CA LEU A 61 4.38 -25.86 30.86
C LEU A 61 5.32 -24.82 30.23
N GLY A 62 6.62 -25.11 30.18
CA GLY A 62 7.60 -24.25 29.51
C GLY A 62 7.28 -24.04 28.02
N ILE A 63 6.94 -25.11 27.29
CA ILE A 63 6.56 -25.03 25.87
C ILE A 63 5.30 -24.20 25.67
N VAL A 64 4.28 -24.38 26.52
CA VAL A 64 3.04 -23.59 26.45
C VAL A 64 3.33 -22.10 26.64
N GLN A 65 4.19 -21.73 27.59
CA GLN A 65 4.58 -20.33 27.81
C GLN A 65 5.29 -19.72 26.60
N ILE A 66 6.21 -20.47 25.97
CA ILE A 66 6.90 -20.01 24.76
C ILE A 66 5.88 -19.82 23.63
N PHE A 67 4.98 -20.78 23.44
CA PHE A 67 3.98 -20.71 22.39
C PHE A 67 3.00 -19.54 22.58
N THR A 68 2.55 -19.27 23.80
CA THR A 68 1.64 -18.13 24.09
C THR A 68 2.34 -16.80 23.88
N ALA A 69 3.59 -16.65 24.33
CA ALA A 69 4.39 -15.46 24.09
C ALA A 69 4.65 -15.22 22.60
N ALA A 70 5.00 -16.28 21.86
CA ALA A 70 5.17 -16.22 20.41
C ALA A 70 3.88 -15.80 19.72
N ARG A 71 2.74 -16.41 20.06
CA ARG A 71 1.42 -16.06 19.50
C ARG A 71 1.07 -14.59 19.75
N GLY A 72 1.31 -14.07 20.95
CA GLY A 72 1.07 -12.65 21.25
C GLY A 72 1.94 -11.72 20.40
N THR A 73 3.22 -12.08 20.24
CA THR A 73 4.16 -11.34 19.38
C THR A 73 3.70 -11.35 17.92
N TYR A 74 3.30 -12.51 17.39
CA TYR A 74 2.79 -12.63 16.03
C TYR A 74 1.53 -11.78 15.79
N GLN A 75 0.61 -11.72 16.75
CA GLN A 75 -0.59 -10.89 16.63
C GLN A 75 -0.25 -9.39 16.58
N SER A 76 0.65 -8.93 17.45
CA SER A 76 1.10 -7.54 17.46
C SER A 76 1.80 -7.15 16.16
N GLN A 77 2.71 -8.00 15.66
CA GLN A 77 3.38 -7.77 14.38
C GLN A 77 2.38 -7.71 13.22
N ASN A 78 1.40 -8.61 13.18
CA ASN A 78 0.42 -8.65 12.11
C ASN A 78 -0.53 -7.43 12.16
N ALA A 79 -0.93 -6.98 13.35
CA ALA A 79 -1.72 -5.75 13.51
C ALA A 79 -0.94 -4.50 13.06
N ALA A 80 0.35 -4.40 13.42
CA ALA A 80 1.21 -3.32 12.98
C ALA A 80 1.43 -3.31 11.46
N ALA A 81 1.63 -4.50 10.86
CA ALA A 81 1.79 -4.65 9.42
C ALA A 81 0.55 -4.20 8.66
N ARG A 82 -0.65 -4.59 9.11
CA ARG A 82 -1.91 -4.14 8.51
C ARG A 82 -2.09 -2.62 8.56
N MET A 83 -1.83 -1.98 9.71
CA MET A 83 -1.88 -0.52 9.80
C MET A 83 -0.88 0.15 8.84
N GLN A 84 0.32 -0.41 8.66
CA GLN A 84 1.29 0.15 7.71
C GLN A 84 0.84 -0.01 6.26
N GLU A 85 0.22 -1.14 5.91
CA GLU A 85 -0.34 -1.38 4.58
C GLU A 85 -1.49 -0.42 4.28
N ASP A 86 -2.41 -0.24 5.24
CA ASP A 86 -3.52 0.70 5.17
C ASP A 86 -3.03 2.15 4.99
N ALA A 87 -2.04 2.57 5.78
CA ALA A 87 -1.41 3.88 5.64
C ALA A 87 -0.75 4.02 4.26
N ARG A 88 0.03 3.02 3.82
CA ARG A 88 0.70 3.05 2.51
C ARG A 88 -0.30 3.17 1.38
N PHE A 89 -1.41 2.42 1.43
CA PHE A 89 -2.48 2.49 0.44
C PHE A 89 -3.09 3.88 0.36
N LEU A 90 -3.60 4.40 1.49
CA LEU A 90 -4.30 5.69 1.53
C LEU A 90 -3.38 6.85 1.15
N LEU A 91 -2.18 6.91 1.72
CA LEU A 91 -1.25 8.00 1.47
C LEU A 91 -0.75 7.99 0.02
N SER A 92 -0.50 6.83 -0.57
CA SER A 92 -0.12 6.73 -1.99
C SER A 92 -1.25 7.21 -2.90
N LYS A 93 -2.50 6.81 -2.61
CA LYS A 93 -3.69 7.27 -3.34
C LYS A 93 -3.84 8.80 -3.27
N LEU A 94 -3.78 9.37 -2.06
CA LEU A 94 -3.87 10.82 -1.86
C LEU A 94 -2.74 11.58 -2.56
N ILE A 95 -1.49 11.10 -2.49
CA ILE A 95 -0.35 11.73 -3.16
C ILE A 95 -0.58 11.75 -4.68
N GLN A 96 -1.07 10.65 -5.27
CA GLN A 96 -1.34 10.58 -6.71
C GLN A 96 -2.40 11.61 -7.13
N GLU A 97 -3.50 11.71 -6.36
CA GLU A 97 -4.60 12.62 -6.67
C GLU A 97 -4.22 14.09 -6.44
N ILE A 98 -3.46 14.39 -5.38
CA ILE A 98 -2.95 15.74 -5.08
C ILE A 98 -2.01 16.23 -6.18
N ARG A 99 -1.16 15.37 -6.75
CA ARG A 99 -0.22 15.77 -7.81
C ARG A 99 -0.91 16.32 -9.05
N MET A 100 -2.11 15.82 -9.37
CA MET A 100 -2.91 16.23 -10.53
C MET A 100 -3.98 17.27 -10.17
N THR A 101 -4.02 17.73 -8.92
CA THR A 101 -4.99 18.71 -8.44
C THR A 101 -4.74 20.09 -9.05
N GLY A 102 -5.81 20.75 -9.51
CA GLY A 102 -5.73 22.07 -10.16
C GLY A 102 -5.14 22.08 -11.58
N MET A 103 -5.04 20.91 -12.22
CA MET A 103 -4.65 20.79 -13.62
C MET A 103 -5.88 20.89 -14.53
N TYR A 104 -6.03 22.00 -15.26
CA TYR A 104 -7.22 22.28 -16.09
C TYR A 104 -6.96 22.22 -17.60
N GLY A 105 -6.08 21.33 -18.04
CA GLY A 105 -5.70 21.23 -19.45
C GLY A 105 -4.67 22.30 -19.85
N CYS A 106 -4.72 22.72 -21.12
CA CYS A 106 -3.65 23.52 -21.74
C CYS A 106 -3.79 25.04 -21.57
N LEU A 107 -5.02 25.55 -21.54
CA LEU A 107 -5.30 26.99 -21.60
C LEU A 107 -5.76 27.52 -20.23
N SER A 108 -5.49 28.80 -19.97
CA SER A 108 -6.01 29.49 -18.79
C SER A 108 -7.52 29.75 -18.93
N PHE A 109 -8.25 29.60 -17.82
CA PHE A 109 -9.67 29.94 -17.72
C PHE A 109 -9.93 31.39 -17.28
N LYS A 110 -8.90 32.25 -17.30
CA LYS A 110 -9.07 33.68 -17.04
C LYS A 110 -10.00 34.28 -18.11
N ASN A 111 -11.08 34.92 -17.67
CA ASN A 111 -12.16 35.45 -18.53
C ASN A 111 -12.91 34.35 -19.32
N TYR A 112 -13.03 33.14 -18.76
CA TYR A 112 -13.85 32.08 -19.35
C TYR A 112 -15.30 32.54 -19.55
N THR A 113 -15.77 32.46 -20.79
CA THR A 113 -17.17 32.70 -21.16
C THR A 113 -17.74 31.43 -21.80
N PRO A 114 -18.67 30.72 -21.13
CA PRO A 114 -19.22 29.49 -21.67
C PRO A 114 -20.10 29.76 -22.89
N VAL A 115 -19.99 28.90 -23.89
CA VAL A 115 -20.90 28.85 -25.04
C VAL A 115 -21.74 27.60 -24.95
N SER A 116 -23.06 27.74 -24.98
CA SER A 116 -23.99 26.61 -24.86
C SER A 116 -23.60 25.46 -25.81
N PRO A 117 -23.52 24.20 -25.33
CA PRO A 117 -24.01 23.68 -24.05
C PRO A 117 -22.96 23.63 -22.91
N ALA A 118 -21.88 24.42 -23.00
CA ALA A 118 -20.90 24.51 -21.92
C ALA A 118 -21.51 25.14 -20.65
N ILE A 119 -20.99 24.74 -19.49
CA ILE A 119 -21.48 25.19 -18.19
C ILE A 119 -20.67 26.37 -17.67
N GLN A 120 -21.26 27.14 -16.75
CA GLN A 120 -20.55 28.16 -15.98
C GLN A 120 -19.45 27.52 -15.13
N TRP A 121 -18.40 28.29 -14.85
CA TRP A 121 -17.29 27.85 -14.01
C TRP A 121 -17.77 27.49 -12.58
N PRO A 122 -17.64 26.22 -12.15
CA PRO A 122 -18.03 25.81 -10.80
C PRO A 122 -17.09 26.40 -9.76
N ILE A 123 -17.66 26.85 -8.63
CA ILE A 123 -16.88 27.40 -7.51
C ILE A 123 -15.84 26.42 -6.95
N ALA A 124 -16.08 25.10 -7.06
CA ALA A 124 -15.14 24.06 -6.66
C ALA A 124 -13.80 24.13 -7.42
N LEU A 125 -13.77 24.74 -8.61
CA LEU A 125 -12.56 24.93 -9.40
C LEU A 125 -11.77 26.19 -9.02
N ASP A 126 -12.33 27.11 -8.22
CA ASP A 126 -11.58 28.26 -7.69
C ASP A 126 -10.55 27.83 -6.64
N THR A 127 -10.90 26.82 -5.85
CA THR A 127 -10.04 26.21 -4.83
C THR A 127 -9.99 24.69 -5.06
N PRO A 128 -9.17 24.21 -6.01
CA PRO A 128 -9.10 22.79 -6.35
C PRO A 128 -8.70 21.88 -5.20
N ILE A 129 -8.14 22.44 -4.12
CA ILE A 129 -7.86 21.71 -2.90
C ILE A 129 -8.32 22.54 -1.70
N LEU A 130 -9.09 21.91 -0.83
CA LEU A 130 -9.66 22.56 0.34
C LEU A 130 -9.71 21.57 1.51
N TRP A 131 -9.23 22.02 2.67
CA TRP A 131 -9.39 21.33 3.94
C TRP A 131 -10.43 22.07 4.77
N ASP A 132 -11.48 21.37 5.17
CA ASP A 132 -12.46 21.83 6.15
C ASP A 132 -12.22 21.14 7.49
N ASN A 133 -11.61 21.88 8.42
CA ASN A 133 -11.14 21.32 9.69
C ASN A 133 -12.28 20.87 10.62
N PRO A 134 -13.37 21.63 10.81
CA PRO A 134 -14.52 21.20 11.61
C PRO A 134 -15.16 19.88 11.13
N SER A 135 -15.34 19.71 9.82
CA SER A 135 -15.94 18.50 9.25
C SER A 135 -14.94 17.41 8.90
N ARG A 136 -13.64 17.65 9.13
CA ARG A 136 -12.52 16.76 8.76
C ARG A 136 -12.63 16.29 7.30
N THR A 137 -12.94 17.23 6.42
CA THR A 137 -13.21 16.95 5.01
C THR A 137 -12.14 17.57 4.11
N LEU A 138 -11.50 16.72 3.30
CA LEU A 138 -10.60 17.14 2.22
C LEU A 138 -11.35 17.05 0.89
N THR A 139 -11.54 18.19 0.23
CA THR A 139 -12.07 18.26 -1.13
C THR A 139 -10.94 18.52 -2.11
N LEU A 140 -10.90 17.73 -3.18
CA LEU A 140 -9.90 17.79 -4.24
C LEU A 140 -10.61 17.81 -5.60
N VAL A 141 -10.15 18.62 -6.54
CA VAL A 141 -10.49 18.52 -7.95
C VAL A 141 -9.24 18.19 -8.73
N THR A 142 -9.21 16.97 -9.27
CA THR A 142 -8.03 16.39 -9.90
C THR A 142 -8.31 16.03 -11.36
N ALA A 143 -7.31 16.18 -12.22
CA ALA A 143 -7.39 15.71 -13.58
C ALA A 143 -7.17 14.19 -13.63
N ASP A 144 -8.00 13.51 -14.40
CA ASP A 144 -7.86 12.08 -14.64
C ASP A 144 -6.64 11.79 -15.54
N VAL A 145 -5.97 10.67 -15.26
CA VAL A 145 -4.83 10.19 -16.05
C VAL A 145 -5.32 9.05 -16.93
N GLY A 146 -5.68 9.37 -18.16
CA GLY A 146 -6.25 8.43 -19.13
C GLY A 146 -7.78 8.50 -19.23
N THR A 147 -8.36 7.62 -20.06
CA THR A 147 -9.81 7.57 -20.34
C THR A 147 -10.51 6.38 -19.66
N THR A 148 -9.76 5.55 -18.94
CA THR A 148 -10.27 4.40 -18.18
C THR A 148 -10.63 4.83 -16.77
N GLY A 149 -11.91 4.93 -16.44
CA GLY A 149 -12.36 5.34 -15.11
C GLY A 149 -13.87 5.50 -15.00
N SER A 150 -14.33 5.92 -13.82
CA SER A 150 -15.72 6.34 -13.60
C SER A 150 -16.00 7.66 -14.31
N THR A 151 -17.26 7.96 -14.57
CA THR A 151 -17.68 9.22 -15.19
C THR A 151 -17.04 10.41 -14.47
N PRO A 152 -16.29 11.28 -15.18
CA PRO A 152 -15.70 12.47 -14.59
C PRO A 152 -16.82 13.41 -14.12
N THR A 153 -16.52 14.26 -13.15
CA THR A 153 -17.46 15.29 -12.68
C THR A 153 -17.65 16.36 -13.75
N TRP A 154 -16.56 16.73 -14.41
CA TRP A 154 -16.55 17.68 -15.52
C TRP A 154 -15.56 17.24 -16.58
N THR A 155 -15.74 17.71 -17.81
CA THR A 155 -14.76 17.55 -18.88
C THR A 155 -14.47 18.90 -19.49
N ILE A 156 -13.19 19.28 -19.51
CA ILE A 156 -12.71 20.41 -20.30
C ILE A 156 -12.41 19.91 -21.70
N VAL A 157 -12.92 20.58 -22.72
CA VAL A 157 -12.56 20.32 -24.12
C VAL A 157 -11.85 21.54 -24.68
N SER A 158 -10.66 21.34 -25.25
CA SER A 158 -9.86 22.43 -25.78
C SER A 158 -9.07 22.02 -27.01
N ASP A 159 -8.86 22.96 -27.94
CA ASP A 159 -7.90 22.83 -29.04
C ASP A 159 -6.45 23.13 -28.62
N CYS A 160 -6.24 23.48 -27.34
CA CYS A 160 -4.96 23.91 -26.75
C CYS A 160 -4.30 25.11 -27.45
N GLN A 161 -5.06 25.87 -28.24
CA GLN A 161 -4.58 27.04 -28.98
C GLN A 161 -5.41 28.28 -28.66
N SER A 162 -6.73 28.19 -28.76
CA SER A 162 -7.62 29.36 -28.69
C SER A 162 -8.98 29.08 -28.04
N LYS A 163 -9.46 27.84 -28.07
CA LYS A 163 -10.78 27.46 -27.59
C LYS A 163 -10.66 26.53 -26.39
N THR A 164 -11.38 26.86 -25.32
CA THR A 164 -11.58 25.99 -24.17
C THR A 164 -13.01 26.12 -23.66
N GLN A 165 -13.68 25.00 -23.44
CA GLN A 165 -15.04 24.94 -22.93
C GLN A 165 -15.15 23.87 -21.85
N LEU A 166 -15.92 24.14 -20.80
CA LEU A 166 -16.16 23.23 -19.69
C LEU A 166 -17.56 22.62 -19.80
N TYR A 167 -17.66 21.31 -19.68
CA TYR A 167 -18.93 20.58 -19.71
C TYR A 167 -19.11 19.77 -18.42
N ALA A 168 -20.36 19.55 -18.04
CA ALA A 168 -20.68 18.57 -17.00
C ALA A 168 -20.47 17.14 -17.53
N SER A 169 -20.01 16.25 -16.66
CA SER A 169 -19.82 14.83 -16.96
C SER A 169 -18.87 14.57 -18.15
N THR A 170 -18.92 13.37 -18.72
CA THR A 170 -18.12 12.99 -19.90
C THR A 170 -18.49 13.83 -21.12
N ARG A 171 -17.48 14.35 -21.82
CA ARG A 171 -17.63 14.98 -23.13
C ARG A 171 -16.60 14.44 -24.12
N ALA A 172 -17.06 13.97 -25.28
CA ALA A 172 -16.16 13.64 -26.38
C ALA A 172 -15.62 14.94 -27.01
N PRO A 173 -14.31 15.01 -27.32
CA PRO A 173 -13.75 16.14 -28.04
C PRO A 173 -14.15 16.10 -29.52
N ASP A 174 -14.28 17.28 -30.15
CA ASP A 174 -14.41 17.36 -31.60
C ASP A 174 -13.06 17.15 -32.30
N THR A 175 -13.05 17.09 -33.64
CA THR A 175 -11.82 16.94 -34.41
C THR A 175 -10.84 18.09 -34.12
N GLY A 176 -9.60 17.75 -33.76
CA GLY A 176 -8.57 18.73 -33.39
C GLY A 176 -8.65 19.25 -31.96
N GLN A 177 -9.56 18.73 -31.14
CA GLN A 177 -9.65 19.03 -29.71
C GLN A 177 -9.19 17.85 -28.86
N THR A 178 -8.85 18.15 -27.61
CA THR A 178 -8.52 17.19 -26.56
C THR A 178 -9.48 17.37 -25.39
N ALA A 179 -9.90 16.25 -24.79
CA ALA A 179 -10.71 16.24 -23.59
C ALA A 179 -9.83 16.00 -22.35
N PHE A 180 -10.02 16.83 -21.33
CA PHE A 180 -9.38 16.76 -20.03
C PHE A 180 -10.46 16.47 -18.97
N PRO A 181 -10.68 15.20 -18.63
CA PRO A 181 -11.61 14.81 -17.59
C PRO A 181 -11.13 15.30 -16.21
N LEU A 182 -12.03 15.90 -15.44
CA LEU A 182 -11.83 16.37 -14.08
C LEU A 182 -12.76 15.61 -13.13
N ARG A 183 -12.22 15.20 -11.99
CA ARG A 183 -12.97 14.52 -10.94
C ARG A 183 -12.87 15.29 -9.63
N GLN A 184 -14.03 15.55 -9.03
CA GLN A 184 -14.10 15.98 -7.65
C GLN A 184 -14.06 14.75 -6.74
N LEU A 185 -13.18 14.78 -5.74
CA LEU A 185 -13.03 13.76 -4.71
C LEU A 185 -13.23 14.43 -3.36
N VAL A 186 -14.07 13.85 -2.51
CA VAL A 186 -14.31 14.35 -1.17
C VAL A 186 -14.01 13.23 -0.18
N TYR A 187 -12.97 13.43 0.61
CA TYR A 187 -12.58 12.53 1.69
C TYR A 187 -13.13 13.09 2.99
N THR A 188 -13.87 12.27 3.75
CA THR A 188 -14.46 12.70 5.02
C THR A 188 -14.18 11.65 6.08
N LEU A 189 -13.59 12.08 7.20
CA LEU A 189 -13.44 11.26 8.39
C LEU A 189 -14.66 11.47 9.31
N SER A 190 -15.45 10.42 9.50
CA SER A 190 -16.60 10.40 10.40
C SER A 190 -16.40 9.33 11.46
N GLY A 191 -16.21 9.74 12.72
CA GLY A 191 -15.77 8.81 13.78
C GLY A 191 -14.41 8.23 13.43
N THR A 192 -14.35 6.93 13.19
CA THR A 192 -13.13 6.20 12.76
C THR A 192 -13.13 5.80 11.28
N ASP A 193 -14.21 6.12 10.56
CA ASP A 193 -14.39 5.70 9.17
C ASP A 193 -14.02 6.84 8.24
N LEU A 194 -13.01 6.59 7.41
CA LEU A 194 -12.66 7.46 6.30
C LEU A 194 -13.43 7.01 5.07
N THR A 195 -14.24 7.92 4.54
CA THR A 195 -15.03 7.69 3.33
C THR A 195 -14.51 8.54 2.18
N ILE A 196 -14.81 8.11 0.96
CA ILE A 196 -14.56 8.86 -0.27
C ILE A 196 -15.85 9.01 -1.08
N LYS A 197 -16.14 10.23 -1.53
CA LYS A 197 -17.25 10.54 -2.44
C LYS A 197 -16.68 11.02 -3.77
N TYR A 198 -17.21 10.48 -4.86
CA TYR A 198 -16.82 10.84 -6.23
C TYR A 198 -17.87 11.77 -6.86
N GLY A 199 -17.43 12.92 -7.35
CA GLY A 199 -18.29 13.93 -7.96
C GLY A 199 -19.16 14.71 -6.95
N THR A 200 -20.07 15.50 -7.51
CA THR A 200 -21.00 16.35 -6.75
C THR A 200 -22.10 15.52 -6.09
N ASP A 201 -22.68 14.60 -6.87
CA ASP A 201 -23.89 13.85 -6.53
C ASP A 201 -23.65 12.39 -6.14
N GLY A 202 -22.38 11.98 -6.06
CA GLY A 202 -22.03 10.62 -5.65
C GLY A 202 -22.40 10.32 -4.21
N THR A 203 -22.51 9.03 -3.87
CA THR A 203 -22.66 8.59 -2.48
C THR A 203 -21.30 8.33 -1.85
N PRO A 204 -21.08 8.73 -0.58
CA PRO A 204 -19.85 8.38 0.14
C PRO A 204 -19.68 6.84 0.22
N GLN A 205 -18.49 6.37 -0.08
CA GLN A 205 -18.09 4.96 -0.01
C GLN A 205 -17.05 4.77 1.08
N PRO A 206 -17.09 3.68 1.86
CA PRO A 206 -16.05 3.38 2.84
C PRO A 206 -14.71 3.17 2.14
N LEU A 207 -13.67 3.83 2.62
CA LEU A 207 -12.31 3.71 2.07
C LEU A 207 -11.37 3.03 3.06
N LEU A 208 -11.39 3.47 4.31
CA LEU A 208 -10.54 2.94 5.36
C LEU A 208 -11.24 3.04 6.72
N GLN A 209 -11.02 2.06 7.59
CA GLN A 209 -11.53 2.05 8.97
C GLN A 209 -10.39 2.22 9.96
N ASN A 210 -10.73 2.43 11.24
CA ASN A 210 -9.77 2.60 12.33
C ASN A 210 -8.82 3.80 12.12
N VAL A 211 -9.33 4.87 11.51
CA VAL A 211 -8.62 6.14 11.39
C VAL A 211 -8.92 6.98 12.63
N ALA A 212 -7.96 7.09 13.53
CA ALA A 212 -8.09 7.88 14.75
C ALA A 212 -8.00 9.39 14.48
N ASP A 213 -7.16 9.80 13.53
CA ASP A 213 -7.04 11.20 13.12
C ASP A 213 -6.66 11.34 11.65
N PHE A 214 -7.20 12.37 11.01
CA PHE A 214 -6.84 12.76 9.65
C PHE A 214 -6.83 14.27 9.59
N SER A 215 -5.66 14.84 9.25
CA SER A 215 -5.46 16.28 9.16
C SER A 215 -4.60 16.67 7.97
N VAL A 216 -4.91 17.83 7.40
CA VAL A 216 -4.26 18.36 6.21
C VAL A 216 -3.82 19.79 6.46
N SER A 217 -2.61 20.12 6.00
CA SER A 217 -2.09 21.48 6.00
C SER A 217 -1.37 21.80 4.69
N PHE A 218 -1.34 23.06 4.33
CA PHE A 218 -0.88 23.58 3.06
C PHE A 218 0.39 24.37 3.25
N GLY A 219 1.47 23.91 2.62
CA GLY A 219 2.72 24.65 2.55
C GLY A 219 2.61 25.76 1.52
N MET A 220 2.68 27.00 1.98
CA MET A 220 2.53 28.21 1.16
C MET A 220 3.86 28.66 0.57
N THR A 221 3.82 29.45 -0.50
CA THR A 221 5.00 30.09 -1.07
C THR A 221 5.73 30.93 -0.02
N GLY A 222 7.06 30.85 -0.02
CA GLY A 222 7.92 31.48 0.98
C GLY A 222 9.19 30.68 1.23
N ASN A 223 10.21 31.35 1.75
CA ASN A 223 11.44 30.72 2.23
C ASN A 223 11.81 31.30 3.61
N PRO A 224 11.59 30.56 4.72
CA PRO A 224 11.09 29.19 4.77
C PRO A 224 9.59 29.08 4.43
N MET A 225 9.17 27.89 3.99
CA MET A 225 7.76 27.57 3.70
C MET A 225 6.93 27.53 4.99
N SER A 226 5.85 28.31 5.06
CA SER A 226 4.88 28.30 6.16
C SER A 226 3.71 27.34 5.88
N TYR A 227 3.19 26.68 6.91
CA TYR A 227 2.01 25.81 6.79
C TYR A 227 0.75 26.49 7.35
N THR A 228 -0.36 26.36 6.63
CA THR A 228 -1.70 26.82 7.08
C THR A 228 -2.73 25.74 6.81
N THR A 229 -3.79 25.70 7.61
CA THR A 229 -4.96 24.83 7.36
C THR A 229 -6.04 25.52 6.53
N ALA A 230 -5.96 26.85 6.37
CA ALA A 230 -6.97 27.65 5.69
C ALA A 230 -6.50 28.08 4.29
N VAL A 231 -7.20 27.57 3.27
CA VAL A 231 -7.05 27.98 1.86
C VAL A 231 -8.34 28.65 1.41
N THR A 232 -8.20 29.77 0.73
CA THR A 232 -9.26 30.58 0.13
C THR A 232 -8.88 30.84 -1.33
N LYS A 233 -9.82 31.36 -2.12
CA LYS A 233 -9.54 31.79 -3.48
C LYS A 233 -8.36 32.76 -3.57
N ALA A 234 -8.17 33.63 -2.58
CA ALA A 234 -7.11 34.64 -2.58
C ALA A 234 -5.70 34.05 -2.41
N ASN A 235 -5.56 32.90 -1.74
CA ASN A 235 -4.26 32.30 -1.46
C ASN A 235 -4.07 30.91 -2.07
N ALA A 236 -5.07 30.36 -2.78
CA ALA A 236 -4.99 29.06 -3.45
C ALA A 236 -3.80 28.96 -4.42
N ASP A 237 -3.46 30.07 -5.08
CA ASP A 237 -2.31 30.15 -5.99
C ASP A 237 -0.95 30.15 -5.28
N ALA A 238 -0.93 30.43 -3.98
CA ALA A 238 0.26 30.40 -3.15
C ALA A 238 0.55 29.00 -2.57
N VAL A 239 -0.35 28.02 -2.69
CA VAL A 239 -0.10 26.66 -2.21
C VAL A 239 0.98 25.98 -3.08
N ARG A 240 1.98 25.37 -2.43
CA ARG A 240 3.11 24.67 -3.06
C ARG A 240 3.15 23.19 -2.69
N SER A 241 2.82 22.88 -1.44
CA SER A 241 2.77 21.51 -0.95
C SER A 241 1.57 21.26 -0.03
N VAL A 242 1.24 20.00 0.16
CA VAL A 242 0.19 19.52 1.04
C VAL A 242 0.81 18.51 1.98
N ARG A 243 0.76 18.78 3.28
CA ARG A 243 1.14 17.83 4.32
C ARG A 243 -0.10 17.13 4.83
N ILE A 244 -0.07 15.81 4.80
CA ILE A 244 -1.10 14.93 5.33
C ILE A 244 -0.54 14.28 6.58
N SER A 245 -1.33 14.29 7.65
CA SER A 245 -1.10 13.54 8.89
C SER A 245 -2.26 12.57 9.08
N LEU A 246 -1.93 11.29 9.18
CA LEU A 246 -2.88 10.19 9.36
C LEU A 246 -2.49 9.42 10.62
N THR A 247 -3.41 9.29 11.58
CA THR A 247 -3.21 8.42 12.74
C THR A 247 -4.12 7.22 12.61
N LEU A 248 -3.54 6.02 12.56
CA LEU A 248 -4.27 4.76 12.53
C LEU A 248 -4.21 4.09 13.90
N GLN A 249 -5.30 3.45 14.29
CA GLN A 249 -5.38 2.65 15.50
C GLN A 249 -5.64 1.19 15.16
N ASP A 250 -5.25 0.31 16.07
CA ASP A 250 -5.53 -1.10 15.95
C ASP A 250 -7.03 -1.35 16.23
N GLY A 251 -7.74 -1.94 15.26
CA GLY A 251 -9.14 -2.36 15.41
C GLY A 251 -9.33 -3.56 16.35
N GLN A 252 -8.25 -4.15 16.87
CA GLN A 252 -8.26 -5.32 17.74
C GLN A 252 -7.78 -4.98 19.16
N ASN A 253 -8.65 -4.37 19.98
CA ASN A 253 -8.44 -4.16 21.43
C ASN A 253 -7.11 -3.47 21.84
N GLY A 254 -6.50 -2.70 20.94
CA GLY A 254 -5.28 -1.94 21.25
C GLY A 254 -4.02 -2.80 21.46
N ILE A 255 -3.88 -3.93 20.75
CA ILE A 255 -2.64 -4.73 20.77
C ILE A 255 -1.44 -3.88 20.30
N VAL A 256 -1.69 -2.96 19.36
CA VAL A 256 -0.71 -1.97 18.91
C VAL A 256 -1.20 -0.56 19.23
N LYS A 257 -0.31 0.28 19.76
CA LYS A 257 -0.60 1.70 20.01
C LYS A 257 -0.87 2.44 18.70
N PRO A 258 -1.73 3.48 18.71
CA PRO A 258 -1.96 4.29 17.51
C PRO A 258 -0.64 4.78 16.89
N GLN A 259 -0.54 4.67 15.57
CA GLN A 259 0.64 5.06 14.80
C GLN A 259 0.30 6.24 13.89
N GLN A 260 1.14 7.27 13.92
CA GLN A 260 1.01 8.44 13.08
C GLN A 260 1.93 8.35 11.85
N TYR A 261 1.37 8.61 10.69
CA TYR A 261 2.04 8.61 9.39
C TYR A 261 1.91 9.99 8.75
N ASN A 262 3.05 10.55 8.33
CA ASN A 262 3.10 11.89 7.74
C ASN A 262 3.71 11.82 6.34
N VAL A 263 3.10 12.51 5.38
CA VAL A 263 3.64 12.68 4.03
C VAL A 263 3.45 14.10 3.55
N VAL A 264 4.31 14.53 2.64
CA VAL A 264 4.19 15.81 1.94
C VAL A 264 4.12 15.55 0.44
N ALA A 265 3.06 16.04 -0.20
CA ALA A 265 2.87 16.00 -1.65
C ALA A 265 3.07 17.40 -2.24
N TYR A 266 3.82 17.51 -3.34
CA TYR A 266 3.97 18.75 -4.09
C TYR A 266 2.97 18.83 -5.24
N LEU A 267 2.44 20.02 -5.47
CA LEU A 267 1.54 20.31 -6.59
C LEU A 267 2.37 20.54 -7.87
N ARG A 268 2.02 19.89 -8.98
CA ARG A 268 2.88 19.85 -10.19
C ARG A 268 2.94 21.15 -10.98
N ASN A 269 1.92 22.02 -10.88
CA ASN A 269 1.76 23.21 -11.73
C ASN A 269 1.71 24.52 -10.91
N ARG A 270 2.50 24.60 -9.83
CA ARG A 270 2.47 25.73 -8.89
C ARG A 270 3.86 26.32 -8.61
N PHE A 271 4.86 26.00 -9.42
CA PHE A 271 6.23 26.53 -9.26
C PHE A 271 6.43 27.84 -10.00
#